data_AF-A0A7J8GBL2-F1
#
_entry.id   AF-A0A7J8GBL2-F1
#
_cell.length_a   1.000
_cell.length_b   1.000
_cell.length_c   1.000
_cell.angle_alpha   90.00
_cell.angle_beta   90.00
_cell.angle_gamma   90.00
#
_symmetry.space_group_name_H-M   'P 1'
#
loop_
_entity.id
_entity.type
_entity.pdbx_description
1 polymer ?
#
loop_
_entity_poly.entity_id
_entity_poly.type
_entity_poly.pdbx_seq_one_letter_code
_entity_poly.pdbx_strand_id
1 'polypeptide(L)'
;MIGPSPNPLILSYLKYAISSQMVSYSSVLTAISKFDDFSRDLCVQALLDIMDMFCDRLSCHGKAEECIGLCRALLSALHWLLRCTAASAERLQEGLEAGTPATGEKQLAMCLQRLEKTLSSTKNRALLHIAKLEEACMCPSSPESHLPLLP
;
A
#
# COMPACT_ATOMS: atom_id res chain seq x y z
N MET A 1 5.21 27.83 -13.46
CA MET A 1 4.64 26.94 -12.41
C MET A 1 4.55 25.55 -13.00
N ILE A 2 5.32 24.59 -12.46
CA ILE A 2 5.15 23.16 -12.79
C ILE A 2 3.75 22.78 -12.31
N GLY A 3 2.89 22.25 -13.19
CA GLY A 3 1.50 21.93 -12.86
C GLY A 3 1.38 20.89 -11.72
N PRO A 4 0.19 20.66 -11.17
CA PRO A 4 -0.04 19.71 -10.07
C PRO A 4 0.20 18.24 -10.46
N SER A 5 0.59 17.98 -11.71
CA SER A 5 0.94 16.67 -12.23
C SER A 5 2.38 16.29 -11.88
N PRO A 6 2.65 15.03 -11.51
CA PRO A 6 4.01 14.55 -11.33
C PRO A 6 4.87 14.77 -12.58
N ASN A 7 6.11 15.22 -12.42
CA ASN A 7 7.00 15.46 -13.56
C ASN A 7 7.32 14.11 -14.26
N PRO A 8 7.00 13.95 -15.56
CA PRO A 8 7.14 12.68 -16.26
C PRO A 8 8.60 12.21 -16.41
N LEU A 9 9.57 13.13 -16.41
CA LEU A 9 11.00 12.78 -16.44
C LEU A 9 11.44 12.18 -15.11
N ILE A 10 11.01 12.79 -13.99
CA ILE A 10 11.30 12.27 -12.65
C ILE A 10 10.66 10.90 -12.48
N LEU A 11 9.40 10.72 -12.91
CA LEU A 11 8.75 9.42 -12.90
C LEU A 11 9.54 8.40 -13.72
N SER A 12 9.95 8.74 -14.94
CA SER A 12 10.73 7.82 -15.79
C SER A 12 12.05 7.40 -15.14
N TYR A 13 12.75 8.33 -14.48
CA TYR A 13 13.96 8.04 -13.73
C TYR A 13 13.71 7.11 -12.54
N LEU A 14 12.64 7.36 -11.76
CA LEU A 14 12.23 6.48 -10.66
C LEU A 14 11.90 5.08 -11.15
N LYS A 15 11.14 4.97 -12.24
CA LYS A 15 10.80 3.70 -12.88
C LYS A 15 12.06 2.91 -13.27
N TYR A 16 13.05 3.59 -13.84
CA TYR A 16 14.34 2.99 -14.17
C TYR A 16 15.08 2.55 -12.90
N ALA A 17 15.22 3.41 -11.89
CA ALA A 17 15.92 3.13 -10.64
C ALA A 17 15.34 1.93 -9.87
N ILE A 18 14.02 1.79 -9.90
CA ILE A 18 13.32 0.64 -9.31
C ILE A 18 13.58 -0.63 -10.12
N SER A 19 13.51 -0.53 -11.45
CA SER A 19 13.71 -1.69 -12.34
C SER A 19 15.15 -2.21 -12.32
N SER A 20 16.13 -1.32 -12.15
CA SER A 20 17.54 -1.66 -11.99
C SER A 20 17.94 -2.01 -10.56
N GLN A 21 16.99 -2.01 -9.61
CA GLN A 21 17.21 -2.29 -8.19
C GLN A 21 18.24 -1.35 -7.52
N MET A 22 18.45 -0.14 -8.06
CA MET A 22 19.23 0.91 -7.38
C MET A 22 18.54 1.39 -6.11
N VAL A 23 17.22 1.19 -6.00
CA VAL A 23 16.41 1.44 -4.81
C VAL A 23 15.63 0.17 -4.47
N SER A 24 15.58 -0.19 -3.19
CA SER A 24 14.86 -1.38 -2.74
C SER A 24 13.34 -1.19 -2.84
N TYR A 25 12.62 -2.28 -3.14
CA TYR A 25 11.15 -2.26 -3.17
C TYR A 25 10.54 -1.88 -1.81
N SER A 26 11.17 -2.29 -0.70
CA SER A 26 10.74 -1.92 0.66
C SER A 26 10.76 -0.40 0.87
N SER A 27 11.84 0.28 0.46
CA SER A 27 11.93 1.74 0.57
C SER A 27 10.87 2.45 -0.26
N VAL A 28 10.59 1.95 -1.47
CA VAL A 28 9.57 2.51 -2.36
C VAL A 28 8.17 2.34 -1.77
N LEU A 29 7.82 1.14 -1.29
CA LEU A 29 6.54 0.85 -0.65
C LEU A 29 6.36 1.70 0.62
N THR A 30 7.42 1.85 1.41
CA THR A 30 7.43 2.72 2.59
C THR A 30 7.18 4.17 2.21
N ALA A 31 7.83 4.68 1.16
CA ALA A 31 7.62 6.05 0.69
C ALA A 31 6.18 6.27 0.18
N ILE A 32 5.63 5.31 -0.57
CA ILE A 32 4.22 5.36 -1.03
C ILE A 32 3.27 5.43 0.17
N SER A 33 3.49 4.60 1.19
CA SER A 33 2.60 4.51 2.36
C SER A 33 2.51 5.80 3.19
N LYS A 34 3.48 6.71 3.05
CA LYS A 34 3.53 8.01 3.72
C LYS A 34 2.71 9.10 3.03
N PHE A 35 2.29 8.88 1.78
CA PHE A 35 1.46 9.84 1.06
C PHE A 35 0.02 9.81 1.62
N ASP A 36 -0.53 10.97 1.96
CA ASP A 36 -1.84 11.09 2.62
C ASP A 36 -2.81 12.08 1.93
N ASP A 37 -2.32 12.92 1.01
CA ASP A 37 -3.15 13.85 0.22
C ASP A 37 -3.89 13.14 -0.93
N PHE A 38 -4.92 12.36 -0.59
CA PHE A 38 -5.75 11.62 -1.56
C PHE A 38 -6.61 12.50 -2.48
N SER A 39 -6.60 13.83 -2.30
CA SER A 39 -7.25 14.78 -3.22
C SER A 39 -6.51 14.93 -4.56
N ARG A 40 -5.23 14.52 -4.59
CA ARG A 40 -4.36 14.62 -5.77
C ARG A 40 -4.47 13.37 -6.64
N ASP A 41 -5.54 13.24 -7.41
CA ASP A 41 -5.84 12.04 -8.20
C ASP A 41 -4.65 11.61 -9.10
N LEU A 42 -3.99 12.55 -9.79
CA LEU A 42 -2.84 12.25 -10.65
C LEU A 42 -1.61 11.74 -9.88
N CYS A 43 -1.40 12.23 -8.65
CA CYS A 43 -0.32 11.76 -7.80
C CYS A 43 -0.60 10.34 -7.32
N VAL A 44 -1.82 10.09 -6.83
CA VAL A 44 -2.25 8.77 -6.39
C VAL A 44 -2.15 7.77 -7.55
N GLN A 45 -2.64 8.15 -8.75
CA GLN A 45 -2.51 7.33 -9.95
C GLN A 45 -1.04 6.97 -10.24
N ALA A 46 -0.12 7.95 -10.22
CA ALA A 46 1.30 7.68 -10.44
C ALA A 46 1.92 6.74 -9.39
N LEU A 47 1.50 6.84 -8.12
CA LEU A 47 1.96 5.94 -7.05
C LEU A 47 1.41 4.52 -7.25
N LEU A 48 0.15 4.37 -7.64
CA LEU A 48 -0.46 3.06 -7.98
C LEU A 48 0.24 2.41 -9.18
N ASP A 49 0.62 3.20 -10.19
CA ASP A 49 1.38 2.73 -11.35
C ASP A 49 2.79 2.29 -10.96
N ILE A 50 3.47 3.05 -10.09
CA ILE A 50 4.79 2.67 -9.56
C ILE A 50 4.68 1.35 -8.79
N MET A 51 3.69 1.22 -7.91
CA MET A 51 3.47 -0.01 -7.14
C MET A 51 3.21 -1.21 -8.06
N ASP A 52 2.46 -1.03 -9.15
CA ASP A 52 2.18 -2.09 -10.14
C ASP A 52 3.44 -2.65 -10.80
N MET A 53 4.42 -1.78 -11.08
CA MET A 53 5.60 -2.14 -11.85
C MET A 53 6.42 -3.28 -11.26
N PHE A 54 6.40 -3.44 -9.94
CA PHE A 54 7.22 -4.43 -9.24
C PHE A 54 6.43 -5.34 -8.31
N CYS A 55 5.11 -5.20 -8.20
CA CYS A 55 4.27 -6.00 -7.29
C CYS A 55 4.42 -7.52 -7.55
N ASP A 56 4.54 -7.93 -8.81
CA ASP A 56 4.73 -9.34 -9.19
C ASP A 56 6.16 -9.84 -8.90
N ARG A 57 7.12 -8.92 -8.77
CA ARG A 57 8.54 -9.20 -8.55
C ARG A 57 8.96 -9.15 -7.08
N LEU A 58 8.04 -8.89 -6.15
CA LEU A 58 8.35 -8.84 -4.72
C LEU A 58 8.90 -10.18 -4.25
N SER A 59 10.11 -10.21 -3.73
CA SER A 59 10.73 -11.43 -3.21
C SER A 59 11.69 -11.10 -2.09
N CYS A 60 11.71 -11.99 -1.11
CA CYS A 60 12.66 -11.97 -0.01
C CYS A 60 14.00 -12.50 -0.53
N HIS A 61 14.99 -11.62 -0.61
CA HIS A 61 16.38 -11.96 -0.90
C HIS A 61 17.27 -11.38 0.21
N GLY A 62 18.32 -12.11 0.60
CA GLY A 62 19.27 -11.61 1.59
C GLY A 62 18.91 -11.96 3.03
N LYS A 63 19.12 -11.02 3.95
CA LYS A 63 19.01 -11.26 5.40
C LYS A 63 17.55 -11.28 5.85
N ALA A 64 17.29 -11.98 6.96
CA ALA A 64 15.96 -12.04 7.58
C ALA A 64 15.38 -10.64 7.87
N GLU A 65 16.20 -9.72 8.38
CA GLU A 65 15.82 -8.32 8.66
C GLU A 65 15.30 -7.59 7.41
N GLU A 66 15.95 -7.76 6.26
CA GLU A 66 15.55 -7.13 4.99
C GLU A 66 14.22 -7.72 4.49
N CYS A 67 14.03 -9.02 4.70
CA CYS A 67 12.81 -9.72 4.36
C CYS A 67 11.64 -9.24 5.23
N ILE A 68 11.85 -9.10 6.54
CA ILE A 68 10.87 -8.56 7.48
C ILE A 68 10.56 -7.10 7.13
N GLY A 69 11.57 -6.30 6.81
CA GLY A 69 11.39 -4.92 6.33
C GLY A 69 10.54 -4.82 5.07
N LEU A 70 10.70 -5.76 4.13
CA LEU A 70 9.85 -5.85 2.94
C LEU A 70 8.40 -6.21 3.30
N CYS A 71 8.20 -7.20 4.18
CA CYS A 71 6.88 -7.60 4.66
C CYS A 71 6.13 -6.43 5.31
N ARG A 72 6.78 -5.71 6.23
CA ARG A 72 6.22 -4.51 6.89
C ARG A 72 5.89 -3.39 5.91
N ALA A 73 6.79 -3.13 4.96
CA ALA A 73 6.56 -2.11 3.94
C ALA A 73 5.38 -2.47 3.03
N LEU A 74 5.25 -3.73 2.64
CA LEU A 74 4.10 -4.21 1.87
C LEU A 74 2.79 -4.08 2.65
N LEU A 75 2.78 -4.42 3.94
CA LEU A 75 1.60 -4.26 4.79
C LEU A 75 1.22 -2.77 4.94
N SER A 76 2.20 -1.89 5.14
CA SER A 76 1.99 -0.44 5.22
C SER A 76 1.42 0.12 3.91
N ALA A 77 1.93 -0.35 2.77
CA ALA A 77 1.40 0.01 1.45
C ALA A 77 -0.01 -0.53 1.22
N LEU A 78 -0.34 -1.72 1.72
CA LEU A 78 -1.70 -2.27 1.67
C LEU A 78 -2.67 -1.42 2.50
N HIS A 79 -2.29 -1.04 3.73
CA HIS A 79 -3.09 -0.13 4.55
C HIS A 79 -3.28 1.23 3.87
N TRP A 80 -2.24 1.75 3.24
CA TRP A 80 -2.34 2.96 2.41
C TRP A 80 -3.35 2.79 1.25
N LEU A 81 -3.29 1.67 0.53
CA LEU A 81 -4.22 1.39 -0.57
C LEU A 81 -5.67 1.26 -0.09
N LEU A 82 -5.90 0.67 1.09
CA LEU A 82 -7.22 0.60 1.71
C LEU A 82 -7.74 2.00 2.09
N ARG A 83 -6.90 2.86 2.68
CA ARG A 83 -7.27 4.27 2.96
C ARG A 83 -7.58 5.04 1.68
N CYS A 84 -6.79 4.82 0.63
CA CYS A 84 -7.03 5.41 -0.68
C CYS A 84 -8.37 4.95 -1.29
N THR A 85 -8.70 3.67 -1.12
CA THR A 85 -9.98 3.09 -1.57
C THR A 85 -11.14 3.72 -0.81
N ALA A 86 -11.04 3.84 0.52
CA ALA A 86 -12.05 4.48 1.36
C ALA A 86 -12.28 5.95 0.96
N ALA A 87 -11.21 6.73 0.84
CA ALA A 87 -11.29 8.13 0.42
C ALA A 87 -11.90 8.30 -0.99
N SER A 88 -11.68 7.33 -1.88
CA SER A 88 -12.28 7.34 -3.23
C SER A 88 -13.77 6.97 -3.20
N ALA A 89 -14.16 6.06 -2.32
CA ALA A 89 -15.56 5.68 -2.10
C ALA A 89 -16.38 6.82 -1.46
N GLU A 90 -15.81 7.54 -0.49
CA GLU A 90 -16.42 8.74 0.09
C GLU A 90 -16.66 9.81 -0.98
N ARG A 91 -15.66 10.10 -1.83
CA ARG A 91 -15.82 11.04 -2.95
C ARG A 91 -16.85 10.59 -3.98
N LEU A 92 -16.96 9.28 -4.24
CA LEU A 92 -18.00 8.77 -5.12
C LEU A 92 -19.39 9.03 -4.51
N GLN A 93 -19.55 8.76 -3.21
CA GLN A 93 -20.81 9.01 -2.51
C GLN A 93 -21.19 10.50 -2.58
N GLU A 94 -20.26 11.40 -2.33
CA GLU A 94 -20.48 12.85 -2.47
C GLU A 94 -20.82 13.25 -3.92
N GLY A 95 -20.12 12.67 -4.90
CA GLY A 95 -20.36 12.90 -6.31
C GLY A 95 -21.73 12.41 -6.78
N LEU A 96 -22.27 11.33 -6.19
CA LEU A 96 -23.62 10.84 -6.47
C LEU A 96 -24.68 11.85 -6.02
N GLU A 97 -24.53 12.42 -4.81
CA GLU A 97 -25.43 13.45 -4.28
C GLU A 97 -25.35 14.76 -5.11
N ALA A 98 -24.16 15.09 -5.62
CA ALA A 98 -23.92 16.28 -6.43
C ALA A 98 -24.15 16.09 -7.95
N GLY A 99 -24.52 14.88 -8.40
CA GLY A 99 -24.74 14.56 -9.81
C GLY A 99 -23.47 14.50 -10.69
N THR A 100 -22.29 14.35 -10.09
CA THR A 100 -20.98 14.27 -10.78
C THR A 100 -20.10 13.08 -10.30
N PRO A 101 -20.54 11.81 -10.45
CA PRO A 101 -19.86 10.64 -9.87
C PRO A 101 -18.56 10.19 -10.59
N ALA A 102 -18.33 10.66 -11.83
CA ALA A 102 -17.34 10.07 -12.75
C ALA A 102 -15.89 10.07 -12.23
N THR A 103 -15.47 11.08 -11.47
CA THR A 103 -14.09 11.18 -10.95
C THR A 103 -13.85 10.19 -9.80
N GLY A 104 -14.79 10.06 -8.87
CA GLY A 104 -14.70 9.13 -7.74
C GLY A 104 -14.71 7.67 -8.20
N GLU A 105 -15.56 7.35 -9.18
CA GLU A 105 -15.66 6.01 -9.80
C GLU A 105 -14.34 5.54 -10.39
N LYS A 106 -13.69 6.37 -11.21
CA LYS A 106 -12.42 6.02 -11.86
C LYS A 106 -11.34 5.73 -10.83
N GLN A 107 -11.22 6.59 -9.83
CA GLN A 107 -10.19 6.45 -8.80
C GLN A 107 -10.41 5.20 -7.95
N LEU A 108 -11.67 4.95 -7.56
CA LEU A 108 -12.06 3.76 -6.83
C LEU A 108 -11.74 2.47 -7.61
N ALA A 109 -12.09 2.43 -8.91
CA ALA A 109 -11.80 1.30 -9.78
C ALA A 109 -10.28 0.99 -9.85
N MET A 110 -9.45 2.03 -9.97
CA MET A 110 -7.99 1.87 -9.99
C MET A 110 -7.45 1.31 -8.66
N CYS A 111 -7.96 1.78 -7.53
CA CYS A 111 -7.57 1.29 -6.21
C CYS A 111 -7.96 -0.18 -6.03
N LEU A 112 -9.20 -0.54 -6.39
CA LEU A 112 -9.71 -1.91 -6.30
C LEU A 112 -8.93 -2.86 -7.21
N GLN A 113 -8.66 -2.47 -8.45
CA GLN A 113 -7.83 -3.27 -9.37
C GLN A 113 -6.43 -3.51 -8.79
N ARG A 114 -5.82 -2.49 -8.18
CA ARG A 114 -4.50 -2.64 -7.56
C ARG A 114 -4.55 -3.52 -6.32
N LEU A 115 -5.62 -3.42 -5.53
CA LEU A 115 -5.83 -4.23 -4.32
C LEU A 115 -6.00 -5.70 -4.70
N GLU A 116 -6.87 -5.99 -5.67
CA GLU A 116 -7.09 -7.32 -6.20
C GLU A 116 -5.79 -7.94 -6.72
N LYS A 117 -5.03 -7.23 -7.56
CA LYS A 117 -3.74 -7.72 -8.06
C LYS A 117 -2.75 -8.01 -6.93
N THR A 118 -2.68 -7.13 -5.93
CA THR A 118 -1.78 -7.31 -4.79
C THR A 118 -2.14 -8.57 -4.01
N LEU A 119 -3.43 -8.83 -3.81
CA LEU A 119 -3.94 -9.94 -3.00
C LEU A 119 -4.11 -11.25 -3.78
N SER A 120 -4.19 -11.24 -5.10
CA SER A 120 -4.32 -12.45 -5.93
C SER A 120 -3.04 -13.30 -5.93
N SER A 121 -1.88 -12.68 -5.71
CA SER A 121 -0.59 -13.35 -5.58
C SER A 121 -0.46 -14.09 -4.24
N THR A 122 -0.33 -15.42 -4.29
CA THR A 122 -0.05 -16.26 -3.10
C THR A 122 1.20 -15.80 -2.35
N LYS A 123 2.22 -15.35 -3.09
CA LYS A 123 3.46 -14.82 -2.53
C LYS A 123 3.20 -13.56 -1.71
N ASN A 124 2.45 -12.61 -2.26
CA ASN A 124 2.13 -11.37 -1.54
C ASN A 124 1.28 -11.66 -0.30
N ARG A 125 0.31 -12.58 -0.39
CA ARG A 125 -0.46 -13.03 0.78
C ARG A 125 0.43 -13.63 1.87
N ALA A 126 1.43 -14.43 1.50
CA ALA A 126 2.39 -14.99 2.45
C ALA A 126 3.24 -13.89 3.13
N LEU A 127 3.76 -12.92 2.36
CA LEU A 127 4.51 -11.78 2.89
C LEU A 127 3.66 -10.95 3.86
N LEU A 128 2.40 -10.68 3.51
CA LEU A 128 1.46 -9.98 4.37
C LEU A 128 1.14 -10.76 5.65
N HIS A 129 1.04 -12.09 5.57
CA HIS A 129 0.81 -12.93 6.73
C HIS A 129 2.01 -12.88 7.70
N ILE A 130 3.23 -12.94 7.18
CA ILE A 130 4.46 -12.80 7.98
C ILE A 130 4.48 -11.43 8.67
N ALA A 131 4.16 -10.35 7.95
CA ALA A 131 4.09 -9.00 8.51
C ALA A 131 3.12 -8.91 9.70
N LYS A 132 1.92 -9.50 9.58
CA LYS A 132 0.91 -9.51 10.64
C LYS A 132 1.34 -10.30 11.88
N LEU A 133 1.97 -11.46 11.68
CA LEU A 133 2.50 -12.26 12.79
C LEU A 133 3.59 -11.51 13.55
N GLU A 134 4.41 -10.75 12.81
CA GLU A 134 5.48 -9.96 13.37
C GLU A 134 4.95 -8.78 14.19
N GLU A 135 3.94 -8.05 13.71
CA GLU A 135 3.24 -7.02 14.49
C GLU A 135 2.63 -7.59 15.78
N ALA A 136 2.04 -8.79 15.72
CA ALA A 136 1.49 -9.45 16.91
C ALA A 136 2.58 -9.89 17.91
N CYS A 137 3.74 -10.34 17.43
CA CYS A 137 4.87 -10.73 18.26
C CYS A 137 5.48 -9.54 19.02
N MET A 138 5.43 -8.34 18.43
CA MET A 138 5.85 -7.10 19.08
C MET A 138 4.88 -6.60 20.17
N CYS A 139 3.67 -7.17 20.27
CA CYS A 139 2.71 -6.93 21.35
C CYS A 139 2.55 -8.17 22.26
N PRO A 140 3.47 -8.43 23.20
CA PRO A 140 3.23 -9.44 24.23
C PRO A 140 2.26 -8.87 25.27
N SER A 141 0.96 -8.85 24.96
CA SER A 141 -0.06 -8.73 26.00
C SER A 141 -0.40 -10.13 26.52
N SER A 142 0.41 -10.62 27.46
CA SER A 142 -0.16 -11.41 28.55
C SER A 142 -0.80 -10.43 29.53
N PRO A 143 -1.99 -10.77 30.06
CA PRO A 143 -1.98 -11.45 31.34
C PRO A 143 -2.77 -12.75 31.28
N GLU A 144 -2.16 -13.81 31.83
CA GLU A 144 -2.87 -14.98 32.31
C GLU A 144 -3.99 -14.51 33.24
N SER A 145 -5.24 -14.78 32.83
CA SER A 145 -6.40 -14.65 33.70
C SER A 145 -6.31 -15.72 34.79
N HIS A 146 -5.72 -15.35 35.93
CA HIS A 146 -5.91 -16.08 37.18
C HIS A 146 -7.41 -16.23 37.46
N LEU A 147 -7.85 -17.48 37.39
CA LEU A 147 -9.16 -17.97 37.80
C LEU A 147 -9.37 -17.64 39.30
N PRO A 148 -10.43 -16.93 39.72
CA PRO A 148 -10.85 -16.98 41.11
C PRO A 148 -11.60 -18.29 41.33
N LEU A 149 -10.94 -19.25 41.97
CA LEU A 149 -11.61 -20.32 42.70
C LEU A 149 -12.30 -19.67 43.92
N LEU A 150 -13.62 -19.72 44.00
CA LEU A 150 -14.41 -19.89 45.23
C LEU A 150 -15.85 -20.27 44.84
N PRO A 151 -16.61 -21.01 45.67
CA PRO A 151 -16.78 -20.78 47.10
C PRO A 151 -16.02 -21.72 48.04
#